data_AF-A0A944H738-F1
#
_entry.id   AF-A0A944H738-F1
#
_cell.length_a   1.000
_cell.length_b   1.000
_cell.length_c   1.000
_cell.angle_alpha   90.00
_cell.angle_beta   90.00
_cell.angle_gamma   90.00
#
_symmetry.space_group_name_H-M   'P 1'
#
loop_
_entity.id
_entity.type
_entity.pdbx_description
1 polymer ?
#
loop_
_entity_poly.entity_id
_entity_poly.type
_entity_poly.pdbx_seq_one_letter_code
_entity_poly.pdbx_strand_id
1 'polypeptide(L)'
;MIATLATKLFHTIEKLFSQSASKGSMTHIQYELLHNIAFTVVLVKAYNILMEYAKHKHISIKYIIEIAIIAPVVEIIFNYNSYDFKMLIFLGVLAVFMSGLYLIFYDKLKLAEEDHDNDHK
;
A
#
# COMPACT_ATOMS: atom_id res chain seq x y z
N MET A 1 0.76 17.59 22.07
CA MET A 1 -0.02 16.39 21.70
C MET A 1 0.46 15.72 20.42
N ILE A 2 0.80 16.46 19.35
CA ILE A 2 1.28 15.90 18.07
C ILE A 2 2.63 15.16 18.23
N ALA A 3 3.57 15.70 19.01
CA ALA A 3 4.87 15.08 19.26
C ALA A 3 4.77 13.71 19.98
N THR A 4 3.76 13.55 20.83
CA THR A 4 3.48 12.30 21.56
C THR A 4 2.84 11.24 20.66
N LEU A 5 2.10 11.67 19.63
CA LEU A 5 1.51 10.79 18.62
C LEU A 5 2.59 10.26 17.66
N ALA A 6 3.49 11.14 17.22
CA ALA A 6 4.59 10.80 16.33
C ALA A 6 5.59 9.83 16.98
N THR A 7 5.92 10.04 18.26
CA THR A 7 6.79 9.12 19.01
C THR A 7 6.14 7.77 19.26
N LYS A 8 4.82 7.70 19.54
CA LYS A 8 4.09 6.43 19.61
C LYS A 8 4.04 5.71 18.27
N LEU A 9 3.84 6.44 17.16
CA LEU A 9 3.87 5.88 15.82
C LEU A 9 5.25 5.30 15.51
N PHE A 10 6.31 6.07 15.76
CA PHE A 10 7.69 5.65 15.55
C PHE A 10 8.04 4.41 16.37
N HIS A 11 7.66 4.37 17.65
CA HIS A 11 7.87 3.18 18.48
C HIS A 11 7.07 1.96 18.02
N THR A 12 5.88 2.17 17.46
CA THR A 12 5.07 1.09 16.90
C THR A 12 5.72 0.53 15.63
N ILE A 13 6.24 1.41 14.76
CA ILE A 13 7.02 1.05 13.57
C ILE A 13 8.29 0.31 13.98
N GLU A 14 9.04 0.84 14.95
CA GLU A 14 10.27 0.24 15.46
C GLU A 14 10.00 -1.13 16.09
N LYS A 15 8.90 -1.30 16.83
CA LYS A 15 8.52 -2.58 17.42
C LYS A 15 8.10 -3.61 16.37
N LEU A 16 7.38 -3.19 15.32
CA LEU A 16 7.08 -4.03 14.15
C LEU A 16 8.37 -4.46 13.43
N PHE A 17 9.33 -3.54 13.28
CA PHE A 17 10.60 -3.81 12.61
C PHE A 17 11.55 -4.67 13.46
N SER A 18 11.58 -4.45 14.78
CA SER A 18 12.47 -5.13 15.72
C SER A 18 11.96 -6.51 16.13
N GLN A 19 10.65 -6.75 16.05
CA GLN A 19 10.06 -8.08 16.21
C GLN A 19 10.46 -9.03 15.05
N SER A 20 10.87 -8.47 13.91
CA SER A 20 11.48 -9.17 12.75
C SER A 20 13.01 -9.25 12.82
N ALA A 21 13.62 -9.09 14.00
CA ALA A 21 15.06 -9.26 14.20
C ALA A 21 15.34 -10.46 15.11
N SER A 22 14.64 -11.58 14.86
CA SER A 22 14.89 -12.85 15.55
C SER A 22 15.90 -13.70 14.76
N LYS A 23 16.76 -14.44 15.48
CA LYS A 23 17.80 -15.32 14.94
C LYS A 23 17.18 -16.48 14.14
N GLY A 24 16.85 -16.25 12.87
CA GLY A 24 16.39 -17.25 11.92
C GLY A 24 17.46 -17.65 10.90
N SER A 25 17.31 -18.85 10.32
CA SER A 25 18.03 -19.31 9.11
C SER A 25 18.08 -18.20 8.04
N MET A 26 19.12 -18.19 7.20
CA MET A 26 19.31 -17.17 6.14
C MET A 26 18.08 -17.00 5.22
N THR A 27 17.27 -18.04 5.07
CA THR A 27 15.97 -18.02 4.38
C THR A 27 14.88 -17.24 5.13
N HIS A 28 14.84 -17.31 6.46
CA HIS A 28 13.91 -16.53 7.29
C HIS A 28 14.26 -15.03 7.25
N ILE A 29 15.54 -14.67 7.30
CA ILE A 29 15.98 -13.28 7.21
C ILE A 29 15.60 -12.67 5.87
N GLN A 30 15.75 -13.41 4.76
CA GLN A 30 15.33 -12.95 3.44
C GLN A 30 13.81 -12.74 3.34
N TYR A 31 13.02 -13.65 3.91
CA TYR A 31 11.57 -13.53 3.94
C TYR A 31 11.11 -12.30 4.74
N GLU A 32 11.69 -12.08 5.92
CA GLU A 32 11.37 -10.91 6.76
C GLU A 32 11.80 -9.59 6.12
N LEU A 33 12.97 -9.55 5.46
CA LEU A 33 13.40 -8.38 4.69
C LEU A 33 12.43 -8.06 3.54
N LEU A 34 12.01 -9.08 2.78
CA LEU A 34 11.06 -8.90 1.68
C LEU A 34 9.69 -8.40 2.20
N HIS A 35 9.23 -8.92 3.34
CA HIS A 35 8.03 -8.46 4.01
C HIS A 35 8.13 -6.99 4.43
N ASN A 36 9.24 -6.61 5.06
CA ASN A 36 9.46 -5.24 5.49
C ASN A 36 9.56 -4.26 4.32
N ILE A 37 10.19 -4.65 3.21
CA ILE A 37 10.26 -3.83 1.99
C ILE A 37 8.86 -3.59 1.43
N ALA A 38 8.06 -4.65 1.28
CA ALA A 38 6.71 -4.48 0.75
C ALA A 38 5.81 -3.68 1.68
N PHE A 39 5.88 -3.92 2.99
CA PHE A 39 5.17 -3.11 3.97
C PHE A 39 5.56 -1.62 3.88
N THR A 40 6.86 -1.34 3.67
CA THR A 40 7.35 0.02 3.46
C THR A 40 6.78 0.65 2.18
N VAL A 41 6.73 -0.10 1.07
CA VAL A 41 6.14 0.38 -0.19
C VAL A 41 4.66 0.75 -0.01
N VAL A 42 3.90 -0.10 0.70
CA VAL A 42 2.49 0.18 1.02
C VAL A 42 2.37 1.44 1.87
N LEU A 43 3.20 1.58 2.91
CA LEU A 43 3.20 2.74 3.80
C LEU A 43 3.52 4.03 3.05
N VAL A 44 4.54 4.03 2.18
CA VAL A 44 4.90 5.19 1.37
C VAL A 44 3.74 5.58 0.46
N LYS A 45 3.06 4.60 -0.14
CA LYS A 45 1.91 4.89 -1.00
C LYS A 45 0.71 5.44 -0.20
N ALA A 46 0.39 4.85 0.95
CA ALA A 46 -0.66 5.34 1.84
C ALA A 46 -0.34 6.76 2.36
N TYR A 47 0.93 7.04 2.66
CA TYR A 47 1.39 8.38 3.05
C TYR A 47 1.17 9.42 1.94
N ASN A 48 1.51 9.10 0.69
CA ASN A 48 1.26 10.01 -0.44
C ASN A 48 -0.23 10.36 -0.57
N ILE A 49 -1.10 9.38 -0.32
CA ILE A 49 -2.56 9.56 -0.42
C ILE A 49 -3.07 10.44 0.72
N LEU A 50 -2.55 10.25 1.94
CA LEU A 50 -2.82 11.13 3.07
C LEU A 50 -2.34 12.55 2.82
N MET A 51 -1.16 12.72 2.21
CA MET A 51 -0.61 14.02 1.86
C MET A 51 -1.44 14.73 0.79
N GLU A 52 -1.87 14.00 -0.24
CA GLU A 52 -2.74 14.53 -1.29
C GLU A 52 -4.08 15.00 -0.70
N TYR A 53 -4.70 14.17 0.14
CA TYR A 53 -5.91 14.53 0.86
C TYR A 53 -5.72 15.74 1.78
N ALA A 54 -4.57 15.82 2.47
CA ALA A 54 -4.29 16.94 3.37
C ALA A 54 -4.18 18.26 2.62
N LYS A 55 -3.59 18.25 1.42
CA LYS A 55 -3.42 19.43 0.57
C LYS A 55 -4.70 19.85 -0.13
N HIS A 56 -5.40 18.91 -0.75
CA HIS A 56 -6.50 19.20 -1.68
C HIS A 56 -7.89 18.90 -1.12
N LYS A 57 -7.98 18.32 0.08
CA LYS A 57 -9.24 17.84 0.72
C LYS A 57 -10.02 16.82 -0.12
N HIS A 58 -9.42 16.34 -1.19
CA HIS A 58 -9.96 15.36 -2.10
C HIS A 58 -8.87 14.33 -2.43
N ILE A 59 -9.29 13.10 -2.76
CA ILE A 59 -8.39 12.03 -3.18
C ILE A 59 -8.69 11.75 -4.65
N SER A 60 -7.69 11.90 -5.52
CA SER A 60 -7.85 11.49 -6.92
C SER A 60 -8.17 9.99 -6.98
N ILE A 61 -9.14 9.62 -7.81
CA ILE A 61 -9.58 8.24 -7.99
C ILE A 61 -8.42 7.33 -8.45
N LYS A 62 -7.40 7.89 -9.11
CA LYS A 62 -6.16 7.19 -9.48
C LYS A 62 -5.50 6.54 -8.26
N TYR A 63 -5.33 7.30 -7.18
CA TYR A 63 -4.73 6.82 -5.94
C TYR A 63 -5.55 5.72 -5.26
N ILE A 64 -6.87 5.82 -5.33
CA ILE A 64 -7.79 4.81 -4.78
C ILE A 64 -7.62 3.49 -5.53
N ILE A 65 -7.55 3.53 -6.87
CA ILE A 65 -7.34 2.35 -7.69
C ILE A 65 -5.96 1.73 -7.43
N GLU A 66 -4.91 2.56 -7.27
CA GLU A 66 -3.57 2.06 -6.96
C GLU A 66 -3.53 1.31 -5.60
N ILE A 67 -4.20 1.81 -4.56
CA ILE A 67 -4.34 1.04 -3.29
C ILE A 67 -5.15 -0.24 -3.52
N ALA A 68 -6.24 -0.17 -4.28
CA ALA A 68 -7.09 -1.32 -4.55
C ALA A 68 -6.36 -2.45 -5.29
N ILE A 69 -5.26 -2.15 -6.00
CA ILE A 69 -4.35 -3.13 -6.59
C ILE A 69 -3.32 -3.61 -5.56
N ILE A 70 -2.66 -2.69 -4.85
CA ILE A 70 -1.55 -3.02 -3.94
C ILE A 70 -2.02 -3.88 -2.76
N ALA A 71 -3.18 -3.58 -2.17
CA ALA A 71 -3.69 -4.28 -0.99
C ALA A 71 -3.85 -5.80 -1.21
N PRO A 72 -4.59 -6.28 -2.23
CA PRO A 72 -4.69 -7.72 -2.47
C PRO A 72 -3.35 -8.36 -2.87
N VAL A 73 -2.48 -7.65 -3.59
CA VAL A 73 -1.14 -8.16 -3.96
C VAL A 73 -0.28 -8.41 -2.73
N VAL A 74 -0.26 -7.49 -1.79
CA VAL A 74 0.48 -7.62 -0.52
C VAL A 74 -0.09 -8.77 0.30
N GLU A 75 -1.42 -8.89 0.36
CA GLU A 75 -2.09 -9.97 1.07
C GLU A 75 -1.71 -11.35 0.51
N ILE A 76 -1.69 -11.48 -0.82
CA ILE A 76 -1.29 -12.72 -1.51
C ILE A 76 0.20 -13.03 -1.30
N ILE A 77 1.08 -12.04 -1.35
CA ILE A 77 2.53 -12.31 -1.25
C ILE A 77 2.94 -12.65 0.19
N PHE A 78 2.37 -11.95 1.17
CA PHE A 78 2.87 -12.01 2.55
C PHE A 78 2.01 -12.78 3.52
N ASN A 79 0.72 -12.97 3.21
CA ASN A 79 -0.22 -13.62 4.11
C ASN A 79 -0.91 -14.84 3.49
N TYR A 80 -0.35 -15.43 2.41
CA TYR A 80 -0.97 -16.56 1.71
C TYR A 80 -1.28 -17.76 2.60
N ASN A 81 -0.46 -18.02 3.61
CA ASN A 81 -0.64 -19.16 4.52
C ASN A 81 -1.87 -19.01 5.43
N SER A 82 -2.38 -17.80 5.62
CA SER A 82 -3.52 -17.52 6.51
C SER A 82 -4.86 -17.62 5.78
N TYR A 83 -4.87 -17.82 4.46
CA TYR A 83 -6.07 -17.83 3.64
C TYR A 83 -6.35 -19.17 2.98
N ASP A 84 -7.64 -19.49 2.86
CA ASP A 84 -8.10 -20.60 2.02
C ASP A 84 -7.76 -20.31 0.55
N PHE A 85 -7.48 -21.36 -0.23
CA PHE A 85 -7.19 -21.30 -1.65
C PHE A 85 -8.26 -20.53 -2.44
N LYS A 86 -9.54 -20.66 -2.06
CA LYS A 86 -10.64 -19.90 -2.67
C LYS A 86 -10.49 -18.39 -2.48
N MET A 87 -10.06 -17.97 -1.29
CA MET A 87 -9.86 -16.54 -0.98
C MET A 87 -8.62 -15.99 -1.68
N LEU A 88 -7.56 -16.77 -1.79
CA LEU A 88 -6.38 -16.43 -2.58
C LEU A 88 -6.72 -16.19 -4.06
N ILE A 89 -7.53 -17.07 -4.67
CA ILE A 89 -8.02 -16.88 -6.04
C ILE A 89 -8.84 -15.60 -6.15
N PHE A 90 -9.75 -15.36 -5.20
CA PHE A 90 -10.56 -14.14 -5.20
C PHE A 90 -9.70 -12.87 -5.15
N LEU A 91 -8.71 -12.83 -4.25
CA LEU A 91 -7.77 -11.71 -4.16
C LEU A 91 -6.95 -11.55 -5.45
N GLY A 92 -6.52 -12.66 -6.05
CA GLY A 92 -5.76 -12.66 -7.30
C GLY A 92 -6.58 -12.12 -8.48
N VAL A 93 -7.82 -12.59 -8.63
CA VAL A 93 -8.76 -12.09 -9.65
C VAL A 93 -9.06 -10.61 -9.41
N LEU A 94 -9.28 -10.20 -8.16
CA LEU A 94 -9.51 -8.81 -7.80
C LEU A 94 -8.32 -7.92 -8.19
N ALA A 95 -7.09 -8.34 -7.89
CA ALA A 95 -5.87 -7.59 -8.23
C ALA A 95 -5.72 -7.43 -9.76
N VAL A 96 -5.92 -8.50 -10.52
CA VAL A 96 -5.85 -8.48 -11.99
C VAL A 96 -6.96 -7.61 -12.57
N PHE A 97 -8.18 -7.73 -12.05
CA PHE A 97 -9.32 -6.94 -12.49
C PHE A 97 -9.10 -5.44 -12.24
N MET A 98 -8.66 -5.06 -11.04
CA MET A 98 -8.35 -3.66 -10.72
C MET A 98 -7.18 -3.13 -11.56
N SER A 99 -6.18 -3.96 -11.86
CA SER A 99 -5.09 -3.60 -12.77
C SER A 99 -5.57 -3.37 -14.20
N GLY A 100 -6.52 -4.21 -14.67
CA GLY A 100 -7.18 -4.03 -15.96
C GLY A 100 -7.99 -2.74 -16.03
N LEU A 101 -8.76 -2.43 -14.98
CA LEU A 101 -9.47 -1.15 -14.87
C LEU A 101 -8.49 0.03 -14.91
N TYR A 102 -7.37 -0.05 -14.17
CA TYR A 102 -6.36 1.00 -14.18
C TYR A 102 -5.79 1.25 -15.58
N LEU A 103 -5.51 0.18 -16.35
CA LEU A 103 -5.02 0.28 -17.72
C LEU A 103 -6.06 0.86 -18.69
N ILE A 104 -7.30 0.39 -18.63
CA ILE A 104 -8.38 0.84 -19.54
C ILE A 104 -8.72 2.31 -19.29
N PHE A 105 -8.77 2.72 -18.02
CA PHE A 105 -9.13 4.08 -17.63
C PHE A 105 -7.92 4.98 -17.45
N TYR A 106 -6.70 4.54 -17.78
CA TYR A 106 -5.46 5.29 -17.56
C TYR A 106 -5.52 6.70 -18.14
N ASP A 107 -5.97 6.84 -19.39
CA ASP A 107 -6.06 8.15 -20.05
C ASP A 107 -7.08 9.08 -19.37
N LYS A 108 -8.19 8.53 -18.89
CA LYS A 108 -9.22 9.30 -18.15
C LYS A 108 -8.71 9.72 -16.77
N LEU A 109 -7.98 8.84 -16.10
CA LEU A 109 -7.36 9.12 -14.79
C LEU A 109 -6.28 10.19 -14.92
N LYS A 110 -5.49 10.14 -15.99
CA LYS A 110 -4.46 11.14 -16.30
C LYS A 110 -5.07 12.51 -16.59
N LEU A 111 -6.13 12.55 -17.40
CA LEU A 111 -6.88 13.78 -17.67
C LEU A 111 -7.47 14.39 -16.39
N ALA A 112 -8.06 13.57 -15.51
CA ALA A 112 -8.62 14.04 -14.23
C ALA A 112 -7.56 14.58 -13.26
N GLU A 113 -6.33 14.05 -13.32
CA GLU A 113 -5.19 14.54 -12.53
C GLU A 113 -4.65 15.87 -13.10
N GLU A 114 -4.54 15.99 -14.42
CA GLU A 114 -4.14 17.24 -15.09
C GLU A 114 -5.14 18.39 -14.85
N ASP A 115 -6.45 18.10 -14.89
CA ASP A 115 -7.51 19.08 -14.60
C ASP A 115 -7.42 19.58 -13.15
N HIS A 116 -7.26 18.65 -12.19
CA HIS A 116 -7.09 18.97 -10.77
C HIS A 116 -5.83 19.80 -10.48
N ASP A 117 -4.70 19.51 -11.15
CA ASP A 117 -3.46 20.27 -10.99
C ASP A 117 -3.55 21.70 -11.58
N ASN A 118 -4.40 21.90 -12.60
CA ASN A 118 -4.63 23.23 -13.18
C ASN A 118 -5.57 24.10 -12.35
N ASP A 119 -6.54 23.50 -11.66
CA ASP A 119 -7.46 24.20 -10.74
C ASP A 119 -6.79 24.66 -9.43
N HIS A 120 -5.60 24.14 -9.13
CA HIS A 120 -4.87 24.41 -7.88
C HIS A 120 -3.50 25.09 -8.07
N LYS A 121 -3.20 25.59 -9.28
CA LYS A 121 -2.08 26.50 -9.57
C LYS A 121 -2.49 27.97 -9.47
#